data_AF-A0A3D0P047-F1
#
_entry.id   AF-A0A3D0P047-F1
#
_cell.length_a   1.000
_cell.length_b   1.000
_cell.length_c   1.000
_cell.angle_alpha   90.00
_cell.angle_beta   90.00
_cell.angle_gamma   90.00
#
_symmetry.space_group_name_H-M   'P 1'
#
loop_
_entity.id
_entity.type
_entity.pdbx_description
1 polymer ?
#
loop_
_entity_poly.entity_id
_entity_poly.type
_entity_poly.pdbx_seq_one_letter_code
_entity_poly.pdbx_strand_id
1 'polypeptide(L)'
;WGNNQPVGWAFDIINFVWWIGIGHAGTLISAILLLLNQKWRTSINRFAEAMTLFAVACAAMFPLLHTGRPWLAAYWLFPYPNTMGIWPQFRSPLIWDVFAVSTYATISLLFWYVGLIPDFATLRDRAKNKFFKAVYGLLSWGWRGSARHWHRYEIAYLLLAGLSTPLVL
;
A
#
# COMPACT_ATOMS: atom_id res chain seq x y z
N TRP A 1 -26.86 -6.59 2.80
CA TRP A 1 -26.35 -5.72 1.72
C TRP A 1 -27.40 -5.36 0.67
N GLY A 2 -28.61 -5.94 0.70
CA GLY A 2 -29.66 -5.60 -0.27
C GLY A 2 -29.48 -6.27 -1.64
N ASN A 3 -28.42 -7.05 -1.84
CA ASN A 3 -28.19 -7.86 -3.03
C ASN A 3 -29.34 -8.87 -3.19
N ASN A 4 -29.78 -9.09 -4.43
CA ASN A 4 -30.84 -10.03 -4.78
C ASN A 4 -30.48 -10.72 -6.09
N GLN A 5 -31.00 -11.91 -6.39
CA GLN A 5 -30.82 -12.48 -7.73
C GLN A 5 -31.69 -11.72 -8.73
N PRO A 6 -31.15 -11.23 -9.87
CA PRO A 6 -29.85 -11.59 -10.48
C PRO A 6 -28.64 -10.71 -10.10
N VAL A 7 -28.82 -9.63 -9.35
CA VAL A 7 -27.77 -8.68 -8.94
C VAL A 7 -27.07 -9.15 -7.64
N GLY A 8 -26.14 -10.09 -7.79
CA GLY A 8 -25.35 -10.65 -6.70
C GLY A 8 -24.31 -9.70 -6.08
N TRP A 9 -23.95 -8.61 -6.78
CA TRP A 9 -23.02 -7.57 -6.35
C TRP A 9 -23.64 -6.19 -6.52
N ALA A 10 -23.46 -5.33 -5.52
CA ALA A 10 -23.95 -3.96 -5.48
C ALA A 10 -22.91 -3.07 -4.76
N PHE A 11 -23.28 -2.48 -3.63
CA PHE A 11 -22.43 -1.54 -2.89
C PHE A 11 -21.08 -2.12 -2.46
N ASP A 12 -21.01 -3.42 -2.29
CA ASP A 12 -19.81 -4.14 -1.91
C ASP A 12 -18.69 -4.02 -2.93
N ILE A 13 -18.93 -4.45 -4.16
CA ILE A 13 -17.95 -4.36 -5.24
C ILE A 13 -17.80 -2.92 -5.72
N ILE A 14 -18.88 -2.13 -5.72
CA ILE A 14 -18.84 -0.73 -6.15
C ILE A 14 -17.90 0.06 -5.24
N ASN A 15 -18.07 -0.06 -3.92
CA ASN A 15 -17.20 0.65 -2.97
C ASN A 15 -15.77 0.09 -3.01
N PHE A 16 -15.60 -1.22 -3.18
CA PHE A 16 -14.28 -1.82 -3.34
C PHE A 16 -13.50 -1.16 -4.49
N VAL A 17 -14.07 -1.17 -5.70
CA VAL A 17 -13.43 -0.60 -6.89
C VAL A 17 -13.25 0.91 -6.75
N TRP A 18 -14.21 1.60 -6.13
CA TRP A 18 -14.12 3.05 -5.88
C TRP A 18 -12.94 3.40 -4.97
N TRP A 19 -12.76 2.67 -3.86
CA TRP A 19 -11.63 2.88 -2.95
C TRP A 19 -10.28 2.56 -3.59
N ILE A 20 -10.19 1.48 -4.37
CA ILE A 20 -8.97 1.18 -5.14
C ILE A 20 -8.66 2.30 -6.14
N GLY A 21 -9.68 2.81 -6.84
CA GLY A 21 -9.53 3.95 -7.76
C GLY A 21 -8.98 5.21 -7.11
N ILE A 22 -9.42 5.53 -5.88
CA ILE A 22 -8.85 6.64 -5.10
C ILE A 22 -7.38 6.41 -4.80
N GLY A 23 -7.01 5.17 -4.42
CA GLY A 23 -5.63 4.81 -4.14
C GLY A 23 -4.70 5.08 -5.33
N HIS A 24 -5.14 4.73 -6.54
CA HIS A 24 -4.33 4.88 -7.75
C HIS A 24 -3.88 6.32 -8.02
N ALA A 25 -4.75 7.30 -7.75
CA ALA A 25 -4.39 8.71 -7.89
C ALA A 25 -3.19 9.10 -7.00
N GLY A 26 -3.13 8.57 -5.78
CA GLY A 26 -2.03 8.85 -4.86
C GLY A 26 -0.70 8.26 -5.31
N THR A 27 -0.71 7.03 -5.84
CA THR A 27 0.48 6.40 -6.43
C THR A 27 0.93 7.03 -7.73
N LEU A 28 0.00 7.54 -8.55
CA LEU A 28 0.33 8.30 -9.76
C LEU A 28 1.11 9.58 -9.39
N ILE A 29 0.59 10.36 -8.44
CA ILE A 29 1.22 11.61 -7.99
C ILE A 29 2.61 11.34 -7.38
N SER A 30 2.78 10.23 -6.68
CA SER A 30 4.01 9.98 -5.92
C SER A 30 5.10 9.25 -6.73
N ALA A 31 4.73 8.28 -7.57
CA ALA A 31 5.64 7.48 -8.38
C ALA A 31 5.82 8.03 -9.82
N ILE A 32 4.73 8.25 -10.56
CA ILE A 32 4.83 8.68 -11.98
C ILE A 32 5.45 10.08 -12.08
N LEU A 33 5.03 11.02 -11.24
CA LEU A 33 5.63 12.36 -11.22
C LEU A 33 7.09 12.35 -10.76
N LEU A 34 7.51 11.36 -9.94
CA LEU A 34 8.92 11.18 -9.60
C LEU A 34 9.71 10.75 -10.85
N LEU A 35 9.22 9.76 -11.60
CA LEU A 35 9.87 9.29 -12.82
C LEU A 35 9.96 10.38 -13.90
N LEU A 36 8.95 11.23 -13.99
CA LEU A 36 8.92 12.40 -14.87
C LEU A 36 9.69 13.61 -14.32
N ASN A 37 10.40 13.44 -13.19
CA ASN A 37 11.20 14.47 -12.52
C ASN A 37 10.45 15.79 -12.24
N GLN A 38 9.16 15.70 -11.92
CA GLN A 38 8.31 16.85 -11.64
C GLN A 38 8.49 17.31 -10.18
N LYS A 39 9.15 18.45 -9.98
CA LYS A 39 9.54 18.93 -8.64
C LYS A 39 8.37 19.36 -7.75
N TRP A 40 7.26 19.81 -8.34
CA TRP A 40 6.09 20.29 -7.60
C TRP A 40 5.39 19.22 -6.75
N ARG A 41 5.61 17.93 -7.06
CA ARG A 41 5.05 16.80 -6.28
C ARG A 41 5.51 16.81 -4.82
N THR A 42 6.66 17.40 -4.51
CA THR A 42 7.34 17.29 -3.20
C THR A 42 6.53 17.86 -2.04
N SER A 43 5.61 18.79 -2.30
CA SER A 43 4.71 19.33 -1.27
C SER A 43 3.48 18.46 -1.00
N ILE A 44 3.15 17.53 -1.90
CA ILE A 44 1.89 16.75 -1.88
C ILE A 44 2.14 15.24 -1.71
N ASN A 45 3.33 14.74 -2.08
CA ASN A 45 3.64 13.30 -2.15
C ASN A 45 3.32 12.55 -0.85
N ARG A 46 3.68 13.08 0.33
CA ARG A 46 3.44 12.42 1.62
C ARG A 46 1.95 12.23 1.90
N PHE A 47 1.12 13.22 1.57
CA PHE A 47 -0.32 13.15 1.72
C PHE A 47 -0.95 12.19 0.71
N ALA A 48 -0.48 12.23 -0.55
CA ALA A 48 -0.96 11.35 -1.61
C ALA A 48 -0.64 9.86 -1.33
N GLU A 49 0.56 9.57 -0.83
CA GLU A 49 0.95 8.21 -0.44
C GLU A 49 0.17 7.72 0.79
N ALA A 50 -0.04 8.58 1.80
CA ALA A 50 -0.86 8.22 2.96
C ALA A 50 -2.33 7.97 2.57
N MET A 51 -2.90 8.82 1.70
CA MET A 51 -4.23 8.63 1.13
C MET A 51 -4.36 7.26 0.45
N THR A 52 -3.33 6.85 -0.29
CA THR A 52 -3.29 5.53 -0.93
C THR A 52 -3.42 4.41 0.11
N LEU A 53 -2.61 4.46 1.18
CA LEU A 53 -2.63 3.42 2.21
C LEU A 53 -3.98 3.29 2.89
N PHE A 54 -4.62 4.42 3.23
CA PHE A 54 -5.94 4.38 3.85
C PHE A 54 -7.02 3.91 2.87
N ALA A 55 -6.96 4.34 1.61
CA ALA A 55 -7.88 3.88 0.58
C ALA A 55 -7.77 2.37 0.36
N VAL A 56 -6.55 1.82 0.30
CA VAL A 56 -6.30 0.38 0.16
C VAL A 56 -6.74 -0.39 1.40
N ALA A 57 -6.52 0.14 2.61
CA ALA A 57 -7.00 -0.47 3.84
C ALA A 57 -8.53 -0.55 3.86
N CYS A 58 -9.22 0.52 3.41
CA CYS A 58 -10.67 0.50 3.25
C CYS A 58 -11.14 -0.50 2.18
N ALA A 59 -10.45 -0.55 1.04
CA ALA A 59 -10.75 -1.48 -0.05
C ALA A 59 -10.59 -2.94 0.41
N ALA A 60 -9.50 -3.28 1.08
CA ALA A 60 -9.18 -4.65 1.50
C ALA A 60 -10.22 -5.29 2.43
N MET A 61 -11.06 -4.50 3.09
CA MET A 61 -12.16 -5.03 3.89
C MET A 61 -13.26 -5.68 3.03
N PHE A 62 -13.54 -5.15 1.84
CA PHE A 62 -14.66 -5.60 1.01
C PHE A 62 -14.46 -7.03 0.46
N PRO A 63 -13.29 -7.44 -0.04
CA PRO A 63 -13.03 -8.82 -0.45
C PRO A 63 -13.28 -9.85 0.66
N LEU A 64 -13.06 -9.50 1.92
CA LEU A 64 -13.35 -10.39 3.04
C LEU A 64 -14.84 -10.38 3.40
N LEU A 65 -15.41 -9.19 3.58
CA LEU A 65 -16.78 -9.02 4.07
C LEU A 65 -17.84 -9.40 3.04
N HIS A 66 -17.52 -9.36 1.74
CA HIS A 66 -18.47 -9.72 0.67
C HIS A 66 -18.65 -11.20 0.44
N THR A 67 -17.75 -12.01 1.00
CA THR A 67 -17.91 -13.45 0.93
C THR A 67 -18.93 -13.89 1.97
N GLY A 68 -19.80 -14.85 1.61
CA GLY A 68 -20.74 -15.43 2.58
C GLY A 68 -20.06 -16.22 3.71
N ARG A 69 -18.75 -16.50 3.59
CA ARG A 69 -17.93 -17.18 4.60
C ARG A 69 -16.56 -16.48 4.76
N PRO A 70 -16.53 -15.28 5.39
CA PRO A 70 -15.30 -14.48 5.51
C PRO A 70 -14.14 -15.21 6.17
N TRP A 71 -14.42 -16.07 7.14
CA TRP A 71 -13.39 -16.84 7.84
C TRP A 71 -12.64 -17.81 6.92
N LEU A 72 -13.28 -18.37 5.88
CA LEU A 72 -12.60 -19.22 4.89
C LEU A 72 -11.85 -18.37 3.87
N ALA A 73 -12.47 -17.28 3.40
CA ALA A 73 -11.88 -16.37 2.43
C ALA A 73 -10.56 -15.77 2.94
N ALA A 74 -10.45 -15.49 4.24
CA ALA A 74 -9.26 -14.93 4.85
C ALA A 74 -7.98 -15.74 4.63
N TYR A 75 -8.07 -17.06 4.43
CA TYR A 75 -6.88 -17.91 4.29
C TYR A 75 -6.91 -18.82 3.05
N TRP A 76 -8.06 -19.31 2.58
CA TRP A 76 -8.13 -20.15 1.38
C TRP A 76 -7.85 -19.43 0.07
N LEU A 77 -7.89 -18.10 0.06
CA LEU A 77 -7.51 -17.32 -1.12
C LEU A 77 -5.99 -17.21 -1.27
N PHE A 78 -5.21 -17.50 -0.22
CA PHE A 78 -3.76 -17.48 -0.28
C PHE A 78 -3.18 -18.84 -0.73
N PRO A 79 -2.14 -18.85 -1.56
CA PRO A 79 -1.48 -20.08 -2.00
C PRO A 79 -0.55 -20.58 -0.89
N TYR A 80 -1.05 -21.45 -0.02
CA TYR A 80 -0.22 -22.13 0.98
C TYR A 80 -0.45 -23.65 0.95
N PRO A 81 0.59 -24.45 1.21
CA PRO A 81 0.43 -25.89 1.26
C PRO A 81 -0.45 -26.28 2.45
N ASN A 82 -1.54 -26.99 2.17
CA ASN A 82 -2.46 -27.49 3.20
C ASN A 82 -2.50 -29.04 3.17
N THR A 83 -3.01 -29.62 4.25
CA THR A 83 -3.17 -31.08 4.40
C THR A 83 -4.12 -31.70 3.40
N MET A 84 -4.97 -30.89 2.76
CA MET A 84 -5.96 -31.33 1.77
C MET A 84 -5.39 -31.37 0.34
N GLY A 85 -4.19 -30.83 0.10
CA GLY A 85 -3.58 -30.75 -1.23
C GLY A 85 -4.31 -29.82 -2.22
N ILE A 86 -5.16 -28.91 -1.71
CA ILE A 86 -6.01 -28.03 -2.53
C ILE A 86 -5.35 -26.67 -2.71
N TRP A 87 -5.50 -26.08 -3.91
CA TRP A 87 -4.97 -24.76 -4.26
C TRP A 87 -6.06 -23.81 -4.75
N PRO A 88 -5.84 -22.47 -4.69
CA PRO A 88 -6.73 -21.50 -5.31
C PRO A 88 -6.82 -21.67 -6.83
N GLN A 89 -7.94 -21.23 -7.41
CA GLN A 89 -8.12 -21.21 -8.87
C GLN A 89 -7.44 -19.98 -9.48
N PHE A 90 -6.23 -20.15 -10.00
CA PHE A 90 -5.43 -19.07 -10.61
C PHE A 90 -5.98 -18.52 -11.93
N ARG A 91 -7.04 -19.12 -12.51
CA ARG A 91 -7.73 -18.55 -13.67
C ARG A 91 -8.82 -17.53 -13.30
N SER A 92 -9.15 -17.41 -12.01
CA SER A 92 -10.20 -16.50 -11.55
C SER A 92 -9.65 -15.08 -11.39
N PRO A 93 -10.28 -14.05 -11.99
CA PRO A 93 -9.92 -12.66 -11.76
C PRO A 93 -10.03 -12.23 -10.29
N LEU A 94 -10.91 -12.86 -9.50
CA LEU A 94 -11.03 -12.58 -8.07
C LEU A 94 -9.78 -13.01 -7.28
N ILE A 95 -9.09 -14.06 -7.74
CA ILE A 95 -7.81 -14.46 -7.15
C ILE A 95 -6.71 -13.49 -7.55
N TRP A 96 -6.72 -13.00 -8.80
CA TRP A 96 -5.78 -11.96 -9.23
C TRP A 96 -5.92 -10.69 -8.40
N ASP A 97 -7.15 -10.33 -8.03
CA ASP A 97 -7.43 -9.19 -7.15
C ASP A 97 -6.77 -9.35 -5.77
N VAL A 98 -6.82 -10.55 -5.18
CA VAL A 98 -6.13 -10.83 -3.89
C VAL A 98 -4.63 -10.57 -4.00
N PHE A 99 -3.99 -11.01 -5.09
CA PHE A 99 -2.58 -10.75 -5.33
C PHE A 99 -2.29 -9.28 -5.66
N ALA A 100 -3.10 -8.65 -6.51
CA ALA A 100 -2.95 -7.26 -6.90
C ALA A 100 -3.08 -6.32 -5.68
N VAL A 101 -4.14 -6.46 -4.89
CA VAL A 101 -4.37 -5.63 -3.69
C VAL A 101 -3.30 -5.89 -2.63
N SER A 102 -2.90 -7.14 -2.37
CA SER A 102 -1.88 -7.44 -1.36
C SER A 102 -0.49 -6.93 -1.75
N THR A 103 -0.08 -7.10 -3.00
CA THR A 103 1.18 -6.55 -3.52
C THR A 103 1.13 -5.02 -3.56
N TYR A 104 0.01 -4.43 -3.99
CA TYR A 104 -0.21 -2.99 -4.00
C TYR A 104 -0.14 -2.37 -2.60
N ALA A 105 -0.81 -2.98 -1.61
CA ALA A 105 -0.73 -2.57 -0.21
C ALA A 105 0.71 -2.63 0.31
N THR A 106 1.42 -3.72 0.02
CA THR A 106 2.79 -3.94 0.50
C THR A 106 3.77 -2.93 -0.11
N ILE A 107 3.72 -2.75 -1.43
CA ILE A 107 4.62 -1.83 -2.14
C ILE A 107 4.31 -0.39 -1.75
N SER A 108 3.03 -0.02 -1.65
CA SER A 108 2.62 1.32 -1.20
C SER A 108 3.09 1.59 0.23
N LEU A 109 3.02 0.59 1.12
CA LEU A 109 3.47 0.72 2.52
C LEU A 109 4.98 0.92 2.58
N LEU A 110 5.74 0.11 1.84
CA LEU A 110 7.19 0.24 1.75
C LEU A 110 7.60 1.59 1.16
N PHE A 111 6.95 2.02 0.08
CA PHE A 111 7.26 3.28 -0.59
C PHE A 111 7.01 4.49 0.31
N TRP A 112 5.86 4.51 0.99
CA TRP A 112 5.54 5.55 1.96
C TRP A 112 6.50 5.55 3.14
N TYR A 113 6.72 4.39 3.75
CA TYR A 113 7.57 4.24 4.92
C TYR A 113 9.03 4.61 4.62
N VAL A 114 9.60 4.14 3.50
CA VAL A 114 10.96 4.50 3.09
C VAL A 114 11.10 6.01 2.98
N GLY A 115 10.14 6.69 2.36
CA GLY A 115 10.17 8.14 2.26
C GLY A 115 10.02 8.88 3.60
N LEU A 116 9.47 8.25 4.63
CA LEU A 116 9.37 8.83 5.98
C LEU A 116 10.62 8.60 6.86
N ILE A 117 11.55 7.73 6.47
CA ILE A 117 12.76 7.45 7.26
C ILE A 117 13.55 8.75 7.59
N PRO A 118 13.83 9.65 6.62
CA PRO A 118 14.49 10.92 6.91
C PRO A 118 13.62 11.89 7.73
N ASP A 119 12.30 11.86 7.54
CA ASP A 119 11.35 12.71 8.26
C ASP A 119 11.28 12.31 9.74
N PHE A 120 11.22 11.01 10.05
CA PHE A 120 11.29 10.50 11.41
C PHE A 120 12.60 10.86 12.09
N ALA A 121 13.72 10.89 11.35
CA ALA A 121 14.99 11.36 11.90
C ALA A 121 14.92 12.84 12.31
N THR A 122 14.29 13.67 11.48
CA THR A 122 14.09 15.10 11.77
C THR A 122 13.18 15.30 12.98
N LEU A 123 12.10 14.50 13.10
CA LEU A 123 11.20 14.53 14.25
C LEU A 123 11.88 14.04 15.54
N ARG A 124 12.69 12.98 15.45
CA ARG A 124 13.52 12.48 16.57
C ARG A 124 14.44 13.56 17.11
N ASP A 125 15.11 14.30 16.22
CA ASP A 125 16.10 15.30 16.62
C ASP A 125 15.45 16.55 17.21
N ARG A 126 14.18 16.84 16.85
CA ARG A 126 13.37 17.94 17.42
C ARG A 126 12.54 17.55 18.64
N ALA A 127 12.32 16.26 18.90
CA ALA A 127 11.46 15.79 19.99
C ALA A 127 12.07 16.13 21.37
N LYS A 128 11.32 16.91 22.17
CA LYS A 128 11.70 17.24 23.56
C LYS A 128 11.40 16.10 24.54
N ASN A 129 10.34 15.35 24.30
CA ASN A 129 9.95 14.22 25.15
C ASN A 129 10.80 12.98 24.82
N LYS A 130 11.40 12.37 25.85
CA LYS A 130 12.23 11.17 25.73
C LYS A 130 11.49 9.99 25.10
N PHE A 131 10.20 9.84 25.37
CA PHE A 131 9.37 8.77 24.79
C PHE A 131 9.25 8.92 23.27
N PHE A 132 8.78 10.08 22.79
CA PHE A 132 8.66 10.36 21.36
C PHE A 132 10.01 10.31 20.64
N LYS A 133 11.08 10.77 21.30
CA LYS A 133 12.44 10.65 20.77
C LYS A 133 12.86 9.18 20.60
N ALA A 134 12.52 8.29 21.51
CA ALA A 134 12.80 6.86 21.38
C ALA A 134 11.98 6.23 20.24
N VAL A 135 10.68 6.54 20.14
CA VAL A 135 9.80 6.03 19.08
C VAL A 135 10.28 6.48 17.70
N TYR A 136 10.52 7.78 17.49
CA TYR A 136 11.07 8.28 16.22
C TYR A 136 12.50 7.78 15.96
N GLY A 137 13.26 7.51 17.03
CA GLY A 137 14.56 6.83 16.97
C GLY A 137 14.48 5.45 16.34
N LEU A 138 13.53 4.64 16.81
CA LEU A 138 13.25 3.31 16.26
C LEU A 138 12.79 3.40 14.80
N LEU A 139 11.81 4.27 14.50
CA LEU A 139 11.23 4.40 13.17
C LEU A 139 12.22 4.96 12.12
N SER A 140 13.17 5.80 12.54
CA SER A 140 14.19 6.35 11.64
C SER A 140 15.31 5.37 11.28
N TRP A 141 15.32 4.15 11.82
CA TRP A 141 16.32 3.10 11.51
C TRP A 141 17.77 3.59 11.62
N GLY A 142 18.03 4.49 12.58
CA GLY A 142 19.35 5.07 12.78
C GLY A 142 19.80 6.01 11.65
N TRP A 143 18.88 6.66 10.93
CA TRP A 143 19.21 7.64 9.92
C TRP A 143 20.01 8.83 10.50
N ARG A 144 21.09 9.19 9.80
CA ARG A 144 22.07 10.23 10.18
C ARG A 144 22.30 11.29 9.10
N GLY A 145 21.62 11.19 7.95
CA GLY A 145 21.83 12.12 6.84
C GLY A 145 23.20 12.03 6.14
N SER A 146 23.91 10.90 6.26
CA SER A 146 25.17 10.67 5.54
C SER A 146 24.95 10.67 4.03
N ALA A 147 25.92 11.14 3.24
CA ALA A 147 25.88 11.08 1.78
C ALA A 147 25.60 9.66 1.24
N ARG A 148 26.15 8.63 1.90
CA ARG A 148 25.89 7.22 1.53
C ARG A 148 24.43 6.82 1.76
N HIS A 149 23.78 7.36 2.80
CA HIS A 149 22.37 7.09 3.08
C HIS A 149 21.47 7.75 2.03
N TRP A 150 21.75 9.02 1.70
CA TRP A 150 21.00 9.75 0.67
C TRP A 150 21.10 9.09 -0.70
N HIS A 151 22.30 8.72 -1.15
CA HIS A 151 22.47 8.05 -2.43
C HIS A 151 21.69 6.73 -2.53
N ARG A 152 21.73 5.90 -1.47
CA ARG A 152 20.96 4.63 -1.43
C ARG A 152 19.46 4.87 -1.36
N TYR A 153 19.03 5.88 -0.61
CA TYR A 153 17.63 6.27 -0.50
C TYR A 153 17.07 6.71 -1.85
N GLU A 154 17.77 7.56 -2.59
CA GLU A 154 17.35 8.02 -3.91
C GLU A 154 17.20 6.87 -4.90
N ILE A 155 18.17 5.94 -4.94
CA ILE A 155 18.10 4.74 -5.78
C ILE A 155 16.92 3.87 -5.37
N ALA A 156 16.76 3.57 -4.08
CA ALA A 156 15.67 2.74 -3.59
C ALA A 156 14.29 3.35 -3.89
N TYR A 157 14.14 4.66 -3.69
CA TYR A 157 12.89 5.38 -3.95
C TYR A 157 12.58 5.44 -5.46
N LEU A 158 13.59 5.60 -6.32
CA LEU A 158 13.41 5.52 -7.78
C LEU A 158 13.03 4.11 -8.25
N LEU A 159 13.67 3.06 -7.70
CA LEU A 159 13.32 1.67 -8.01
C LEU A 159 11.89 1.36 -7.58
N LEU A 160 11.49 1.76 -6.37
CA LEU A 160 10.12 1.55 -5.89
C LEU A 160 9.10 2.31 -6.74
N ALA A 161 9.41 3.52 -7.19
CA ALA A 161 8.54 4.23 -8.13
C ALA A 161 8.44 3.50 -9.48
N GLY A 162 9.56 3.02 -10.01
CA GLY A 162 9.60 2.22 -11.25
C GLY A 162 8.83 0.91 -11.16
N LEU A 163 8.79 0.27 -9.97
CA LEU A 163 7.98 -0.93 -9.72
C LEU A 163 6.50 -0.61 -9.47
N SER A 164 6.20 0.53 -8.85
CA SER A 164 4.83 0.95 -8.53
C SER A 164 4.04 1.38 -9.77
N THR A 165 4.70 1.97 -10.77
CA THR A 165 4.04 2.43 -12.01
C THR A 165 3.38 1.30 -12.82
N PRO A 166 4.07 0.19 -13.20
CA PRO A 166 3.44 -0.91 -13.92
C PRO A 166 2.47 -1.73 -13.06
N LEU A 167 2.54 -1.61 -11.74
CA LEU A 167 1.59 -2.26 -10.84
C LEU A 167 0.22 -1.56 -10.81
N VAL A 168 0.22 -0.26 -11.10
CA VAL A 168 -0.96 0.62 -11.02
C VAL A 168 -1.63 0.82 -12.38
N LEU A 169 -0.91 0.60 -13.48
CA LEU A 169 -1.38 0.67 -14.86
C LEU A 169 -1.95 -0.67 -15.32
#